data_AF-A0A537TVR0-F1
#
_entry.id   AF-A0A537TVR0-F1
#
_cell.length_a   1.000
_cell.length_b   1.000
_cell.length_c   1.000
_cell.angle_alpha   90.00
_cell.angle_beta   90.00
_cell.angle_gamma   90.00
#
_symmetry.space_group_name_H-M   'P 1'
#
loop_
_entity.id
_entity.type
_entity.pdbx_description
1 polymer ?
#
loop_
_entity_poly.entity_id
_entity_poly.type
_entity_poly.pdbx_seq_one_letter_code
_entity_poly.pdbx_strand_id
1 'polypeptide(L)'
;MKRRKFITLLAAAAAARPLAAWAQEPGRIYRLGSVHTSPRDAPNHVAFFAELWRLGFIEGQNLAVDEHGYGLRGDQMEGHAAELA
;
A
#
# COMPACT_ATOMS: atom_id res chain seq x y z
N MET A 1 29.21 -13.74 -35.69
CA MET A 1 29.17 -14.08 -34.24
C MET A 1 29.15 -12.84 -33.33
N LYS A 2 28.17 -11.94 -33.44
CA LYS A 2 28.07 -10.72 -32.59
C LYS A 2 26.72 -10.56 -31.87
N ARG A 3 25.65 -11.24 -32.32
CA ARG A 3 24.31 -11.15 -31.72
C ARG A 3 24.19 -11.91 -30.37
N ARG A 4 24.85 -13.07 -30.24
CA ARG A 4 24.77 -13.90 -29.02
C ARG A 4 25.37 -13.19 -27.80
N LYS A 5 26.55 -12.56 -27.94
CA LYS A 5 27.20 -11.81 -26.84
C LYS A 5 26.38 -10.59 -26.39
N PHE A 6 25.72 -9.91 -27.33
CA PHE A 6 24.87 -8.75 -27.03
C PHE A 6 23.64 -9.14 -26.21
N ILE A 7 22.98 -10.25 -26.55
CA ILE A 7 21.83 -10.78 -25.80
C ILE A 7 22.27 -11.21 -24.40
N THR A 8 23.43 -11.86 -24.26
CA THR A 8 23.97 -12.26 -22.95
C THR A 8 24.28 -11.05 -22.07
N LEU A 9 24.81 -9.96 -22.63
CA LEU A 9 25.13 -8.74 -21.86
C LEU A 9 23.86 -8.04 -21.35
N LEU A 10 22.81 -7.97 -22.18
CA LEU A 10 21.52 -7.41 -21.79
C LEU A 10 20.82 -8.25 -20.72
N ALA A 11 20.87 -9.58 -20.84
CA ALA A 11 20.31 -10.48 -19.83
C ALA A 11 21.06 -10.37 -18.48
N ALA A 12 22.39 -10.25 -18.51
CA ALA A 12 23.20 -10.04 -17.31
C ALA A 12 22.92 -8.69 -16.63
N ALA A 13 22.71 -7.62 -17.40
CA ALA A 13 22.35 -6.31 -16.88
C ALA A 13 20.94 -6.27 -16.27
N ALA A 14 19.99 -7.03 -16.84
CA ALA A 14 18.63 -7.14 -16.30
C ALA A 14 18.57 -7.99 -15.02
N ALA A 15 19.38 -9.05 -14.92
CA ALA A 15 19.47 -9.90 -13.73
C ALA A 15 20.08 -9.20 -12.49
N ALA A 16 20.79 -8.09 -12.70
CA ALA A 16 21.38 -7.28 -11.62
C ALA A 16 20.42 -6.21 -11.04
N ARG A 17 19.20 -6.05 -11.60
CA ARG A 17 18.21 -5.12 -11.07
C ARG A 17 17.33 -5.82 -10.03
N PRO A 18 17.20 -5.29 -8.80
CA PRO A 18 16.23 -5.80 -7.85
C PRO A 18 14.84 -5.39 -8.34
N LEU A 19 14.22 -6.25 -9.15
CA LEU A 19 12.82 -6.11 -9.60
C LEU A 19 11.83 -6.05 -8.42
N ALA A 20 12.25 -6.51 -7.25
CA ALA A 20 11.43 -6.56 -6.04
C ALA A 20 11.35 -5.23 -5.24
N ALA A 21 12.20 -4.24 -5.53
CA ALA A 21 12.37 -3.09 -4.63
C ALA A 21 11.66 -1.79 -5.07
N TRP A 22 10.93 -1.79 -6.19
CA TRP A 22 10.28 -0.56 -6.69
C TRP A 22 8.87 -0.34 -6.12
N ALA A 23 8.32 -1.30 -5.39
CA ALA A 23 7.00 -1.15 -4.76
C ALA A 23 7.03 -0.22 -3.53
N GLN A 24 8.19 -0.07 -2.90
CA GLN A 24 8.41 0.77 -1.73
C GLN A 24 9.48 1.81 -2.03
N GLU A 25 9.02 2.96 -2.53
CA GLU A 25 9.86 4.12 -2.75
C GLU A 25 10.33 4.68 -1.38
N PRO A 26 11.65 4.75 -1.11
CA PRO A 26 12.15 5.23 0.17
C PRO A 26 11.63 6.64 0.48
N GLY A 27 11.02 6.82 1.66
CA GLY A 27 10.46 8.09 2.09
C GLY A 27 9.03 8.38 1.62
N ARG A 28 8.39 7.46 0.88
CA ARG A 28 6.97 7.58 0.56
C ARG A 28 6.11 7.36 1.80
N ILE A 29 5.19 8.28 2.04
CA ILE A 29 4.09 8.10 2.99
C ILE A 29 2.89 7.54 2.21
N TYR A 30 2.51 6.31 2.52
CA TYR A 30 1.30 5.66 2.00
C TYR A 30 0.08 6.29 2.65
N ARG A 31 -1.00 6.49 1.89
CA ARG A 31 -2.28 7.01 2.40
C ARG A 31 -3.34 5.94 2.22
N LEU A 32 -4.01 5.57 3.30
CA LEU A 32 -5.09 4.60 3.31
C LEU A 32 -6.41 5.31 3.64
N GLY A 33 -7.24 5.48 2.62
CA GLY A 33 -8.64 5.89 2.80
C GLY A 33 -9.50 4.70 3.22
N SER A 34 -10.52 4.94 4.02
CA SER A 34 -11.44 3.91 4.50
C SER A 34 -12.89 4.36 4.33
N VAL A 35 -13.80 3.42 4.05
CA VAL A 35 -15.25 3.68 3.99
C VAL A 35 -15.96 2.41 4.47
N HIS A 36 -16.21 2.34 5.77
CA HIS A 36 -16.78 1.17 6.43
C HIS A 36 -17.86 1.58 7.44
N THR A 37 -18.91 0.76 7.52
CA THR A 37 -19.95 0.89 8.54
C THR A 37 -19.53 0.27 9.89
N SER A 38 -18.58 -0.67 9.88
CA SER A 38 -18.02 -1.22 11.10
C SER A 38 -17.01 -0.28 11.74
N PRO A 39 -16.94 -0.23 13.07
CA PRO A 39 -15.97 0.61 13.78
C PRO A 39 -14.54 0.07 13.58
N ARG A 40 -13.54 0.93 13.75
CA ARG A 40 -12.13 0.62 13.48
C ARG A 40 -11.57 -0.53 14.35
N ASP A 41 -12.14 -0.72 15.53
CA ASP A 41 -11.78 -1.79 16.48
C ASP A 41 -12.50 -3.12 16.21
N ALA A 42 -13.30 -3.22 15.14
CA ALA A 42 -13.89 -4.48 14.73
C ALA A 42 -12.80 -5.54 14.43
N PRO A 43 -13.01 -6.83 14.76
CA PRO A 43 -11.96 -7.85 14.70
C PRO A 43 -11.25 -7.97 13.34
N ASN A 44 -11.97 -7.76 12.24
CA ASN A 44 -11.42 -7.79 10.89
C ASN A 44 -10.43 -6.63 10.63
N HIS A 45 -10.70 -5.45 11.16
CA HIS A 45 -9.84 -4.27 11.00
C HIS A 45 -8.62 -4.37 11.90
N VAL A 46 -8.79 -4.87 13.13
CA VAL A 46 -7.67 -5.17 14.03
C VAL A 46 -6.69 -6.16 13.37
N ALA A 47 -7.20 -7.26 12.80
CA ALA A 47 -6.37 -8.23 12.09
C ALA A 47 -5.70 -7.62 10.84
N PHE A 48 -6.41 -6.79 10.09
CA PHE A 48 -5.88 -6.09 8.92
C PHE A 48 -4.71 -5.16 9.29
N PHE A 49 -4.86 -4.31 10.31
CA PHE A 49 -3.78 -3.42 10.76
C PHE A 49 -2.60 -4.19 11.36
N ALA A 50 -2.85 -5.31 12.05
CA ALA A 50 -1.78 -6.17 12.53
C ALA A 50 -0.91 -6.73 11.38
N GLU A 51 -1.54 -7.15 10.28
CA GLU A 51 -0.82 -7.62 9.09
C GLU A 51 -0.09 -6.48 8.35
N LEU A 52 -0.69 -5.29 8.26
CA LEU A 52 0.00 -4.11 7.71
C LEU A 52 1.27 -3.80 8.49
N TRP A 53 1.19 -3.81 9.82
CA TRP A 53 2.36 -3.61 10.68
C TRP A 53 3.42 -4.69 10.46
N ARG A 54 3.02 -5.98 10.37
CA ARG A 54 3.93 -7.10 10.08
C ARG A 54 4.63 -6.96 8.72
N LEU A 55 3.97 -6.34 7.75
CA LEU A 55 4.51 -6.05 6.42
C LEU A 55 5.34 -4.75 6.37
N GLY A 56 5.49 -4.05 7.49
CA GLY A 56 6.28 -2.82 7.59
C GLY A 56 5.53 -1.55 7.21
N PHE A 57 4.20 -1.60 7.07
CA PHE A 57 3.35 -0.40 6.97
C PHE A 57 2.95 0.05 8.37
N ILE A 58 3.69 1.03 8.88
CA ILE A 58 3.59 1.55 10.24
C ILE A 58 2.90 2.91 10.20
N GLU A 59 1.73 2.97 10.83
CA GLU A 59 0.95 4.19 10.98
C GLU A 59 1.76 5.28 11.71
N GLY A 60 1.78 6.49 11.17
CA GLY A 60 2.58 7.61 11.68
C GLY A 60 4.06 7.60 11.27
N GLN A 61 4.55 6.53 10.61
CA GLN A 61 5.92 6.47 10.06
C GLN A 61 5.93 6.51 8.54
N ASN A 62 5.35 5.49 7.90
CA ASN A 62 5.25 5.40 6.44
C ASN A 62 3.81 5.16 5.98
N LEU A 63 2.82 5.13 6.89
CA LEU A 63 1.40 5.01 6.58
C LEU A 63 0.60 6.10 7.29
N ALA A 64 -0.27 6.78 6.57
CA ALA A 64 -1.29 7.67 7.09
C ALA A 64 -2.66 7.04 6.81
N VAL A 65 -3.46 6.86 7.85
CA VAL A 65 -4.78 6.24 7.76
C VAL A 65 -5.83 7.31 8.01
N ASP A 66 -6.90 7.27 7.22
CA ASP A 66 -8.09 8.04 7.54
C ASP A 66 -8.94 7.31 8.60
N GLU A 67 -8.97 7.88 9.80
CA GLU A 67 -9.74 7.33 10.94
C GLU A 67 -11.24 7.59 10.81
N HIS A 68 -11.66 8.62 10.09
CA HIS A 68 -13.07 9.04 10.01
C HIS A 68 -13.90 8.16 9.08
N GLY A 69 -13.24 7.35 8.25
CA GLY A 69 -13.88 6.42 7.33
C GLY A 69 -14.39 5.12 7.96
N TYR A 70 -14.34 4.96 9.28
CA TYR A 70 -14.86 3.80 10.01
C TYR A 70 -16.09 4.17 10.84
N GLY A 71 -17.01 3.22 11.02
CA GLY A 71 -18.24 3.44 11.79
C GLY A 71 -19.25 4.37 11.10
N LEU A 72 -19.14 4.52 9.77
CA LEU A 72 -20.02 5.37 8.98
C LEU A 72 -21.44 4.82 8.97
N ARG A 73 -22.43 5.70 9.02
CA ARG A 73 -23.80 5.33 8.63
C ARG A 73 -23.90 5.29 7.11
N GLY A 74 -24.88 4.53 6.60
CA GLY A 74 -25.08 4.37 5.16
C GLY A 74 -25.26 5.69 4.40
N ASP A 75 -25.90 6.68 5.02
CA ASP A 75 -26.07 8.04 4.48
C ASP A 75 -24.77 8.86 4.43
N GLN A 76 -23.76 8.49 5.21
CA GLN A 76 -22.48 9.21 5.30
C GLN A 76 -21.42 8.68 4.33
N MET A 77 -21.58 7.44 3.85
CA MET A 77 -20.55 6.75 3.05
C MET A 77 -20.22 7.48 1.74
N GLU A 78 -21.24 7.98 1.03
CA GLU A 78 -21.03 8.68 -0.24
C GLU A 78 -20.31 10.02 -0.05
N GLY A 79 -20.73 10.79 0.96
CA GLY A 79 -20.08 12.05 1.30
C GLY A 79 -18.62 11.85 1.70
N HIS A 80 -18.36 10.87 2.56
CA HIS A 80 -17.00 10.54 3.01
C HIS A 80 -16.12 10.04 1.86
N ALA A 81 -16.67 9.20 0.97
CA ALA A 81 -15.94 8.71 -0.20
C ALA A 81 -15.52 9.85 -1.15
N ALA A 82 -16.33 10.90 -1.27
CA ALA A 82 -16.01 12.06 -2.09
C ALA A 82 -14.82 12.89 -1.52
N GLU A 83 -14.61 12.88 -0.20
CA GLU A 83 -13.49 13.58 0.45
C GLU A 83 -12.14 12.86 0.28
N LEU A 84 -12.16 11.58 -0.15
CA LEU A 84 -10.96 10.77 -0.36
C LEU A 84 -10.37 10.90 -1.78
N ALA A 85 -11.07 11.56 -2.71
CA ALA A 85 -10.67 11.75 -4.12
C ALA A 85 -9.62 12.87 -4.29
#